data_AF-A0A4R7V8A1-F1
#
_entry.id   AF-A0A4R7V8A1-F1
#
_cell.length_a   1.000
_cell.length_b   1.000
_cell.length_c   1.000
_cell.angle_alpha   90.00
_cell.angle_beta   90.00
_cell.angle_gamma   90.00
#
_symmetry.space_group_name_H-M   'P 1'
#
loop_
_entity.id
_entity.type
_entity.pdbx_description
1 polymer ?
#
loop_
_entity_poly.entity_id
_entity_poly.type
_entity_poly.pdbx_seq_one_letter_code
_entity_poly.pdbx_strand_id
1 'polypeptide(L)'
;MKGVRPHELATVAPPHQLVHALVRNLAEAVEGQAVYGMPSATGLVSVASWPLGPSLGAEAAREQVAGGGVVIVAEVRRWSDARQALLRETALWLGIAHRLSWLRSDHHHARSRADGLRAELTTARERLAQVRDLERRRLVGAITTTTLRDLAEVRTRLRSGPARARGALDDLIDNFRTVVRGVYPAMLPDRGPREALEELAATLPYPVHFTGTLGRRVGWQVESGLYHAVAAVLNVVDGLVEVHFHRDDALRVRITAPAPADDLDAALAHDAERISVLGGAMECSVSDGTAVVRVTVADRIEPAVGPAPPLDHSPLYRQVRDLVRQGQEAVGGPEWEAVARRLLDPPRIAVVGSPESSAGVTVFPGPANRSLAQRLAADDGVDAVLCLVPPPHAFRAALRLARQRVELSESATVEQLTDRLAAWRPVLAARRALIEMTRLVRALPDGHPLRWSVDRTATEAHELAELDLLDTIERGDTKLLRGMTVDAARLLGTHGTDARTRLGLPQDADEPQIRAAAQQAATHWRTQAEHPATGGRDRLACEVLARTAEGILRS
;
A
#
# COMPACT_ATOMS: atom_id res chain seq x y z
N MET A 1 3.52 24.37 -53.70
CA MET A 1 4.85 23.98 -53.19
C MET A 1 4.71 22.62 -52.53
N LYS A 2 5.67 21.71 -52.78
CA LYS A 2 5.64 20.31 -52.31
C LYS A 2 5.69 20.31 -50.77
N GLY A 3 4.76 19.59 -50.12
CA GLY A 3 4.85 19.32 -48.69
C GLY A 3 6.20 18.70 -48.33
N VAL A 4 6.81 19.17 -47.25
CA VAL A 4 8.04 18.60 -46.69
C VAL A 4 7.71 17.24 -46.09
N ARG A 5 8.64 16.28 -46.14
CA ARG A 5 8.36 14.99 -45.53
C ARG A 5 8.22 15.16 -44.01
N PRO A 6 7.22 14.54 -43.36
CA PRO A 6 7.04 14.61 -41.90
C PRO A 6 8.29 14.34 -41.05
N HIS A 7 9.18 13.46 -41.50
CA HIS A 7 10.44 13.17 -40.81
C HIS A 7 11.47 14.31 -40.90
N GLU A 8 11.48 15.09 -41.98
CA GLU A 8 12.33 16.28 -42.14
C GLU A 8 11.81 17.44 -41.28
N LEU A 9 10.50 17.51 -41.05
CA LEU A 9 9.91 18.46 -40.09
C LEU A 9 10.27 18.09 -38.65
N ALA A 10 10.31 16.80 -38.33
CA ALA A 10 10.65 16.33 -36.99
C ALA A 10 12.10 16.63 -36.58
N THR A 11 13.00 16.84 -37.54
CA THR A 11 14.41 17.20 -37.24
C THR A 11 14.61 18.69 -37.04
N VAL A 12 13.73 19.55 -37.58
CA VAL A 12 13.89 21.01 -37.57
C VAL A 12 12.93 21.70 -36.59
N ALA A 13 11.73 21.15 -36.37
CA ALA A 13 10.73 21.75 -35.49
C ALA A 13 11.03 21.47 -34.00
N PRO A 14 10.91 22.48 -33.11
CA PRO A 14 11.07 22.24 -31.68
C PRO A 14 9.95 21.31 -31.17
N PRO A 15 10.23 20.41 -30.19
CA PRO A 15 9.29 19.36 -29.78
C PRO A 15 7.89 19.83 -29.38
N HIS A 16 7.78 21.04 -28.81
CA HIS A 16 6.51 21.62 -28.39
C HIS A 16 5.67 22.18 -29.56
N GLN A 17 6.28 22.41 -30.73
CA GLN A 17 5.60 22.91 -31.94
C GLN A 17 5.41 21.83 -33.01
N LEU A 18 6.05 20.66 -32.84
CA LEU A 18 6.07 19.59 -33.83
C LEU A 18 4.67 19.15 -34.27
N VAL A 19 3.73 19.01 -33.34
CA VAL A 19 2.33 18.65 -33.64
C VAL A 19 1.66 19.67 -34.56
N HIS A 20 1.82 20.96 -34.26
CA HIS A 20 1.26 22.05 -35.07
C HIS A 20 1.94 22.13 -36.45
N ALA A 21 3.26 21.95 -36.50
CA ALA A 21 4.04 21.96 -37.74
C ALA A 21 3.64 20.82 -38.69
N LEU A 22 3.41 19.62 -38.14
CA LEU A 22 2.96 18.44 -38.90
C LEU A 22 1.55 18.64 -39.48
N VAL A 23 0.61 19.14 -38.68
CA VAL A 23 -0.77 19.40 -39.12
C VAL A 23 -0.81 20.51 -40.19
N ARG A 24 -0.04 21.58 -40.00
CA ARG A 24 0.08 22.67 -40.98
C ARG A 24 0.67 22.19 -42.30
N ASN A 25 1.77 21.44 -42.26
CA ASN A 25 2.40 20.89 -43.46
C ASN A 25 1.45 19.98 -44.25
N LEU A 26 0.65 19.16 -43.55
CA LEU A 26 -0.36 18.33 -44.17
C LEU A 26 -1.45 19.17 -44.86
N ALA A 27 -2.00 20.17 -44.18
CA ALA A 27 -3.03 21.06 -44.74
C ALA A 27 -2.53 21.83 -45.98
N GLU A 28 -1.31 22.36 -45.93
CA GLU A 28 -0.70 23.07 -47.07
C GLU A 28 -0.44 22.12 -48.26
N ALA A 29 -0.02 20.88 -48.01
CA ALA A 29 0.29 19.90 -49.05
C ALA A 29 -0.95 19.31 -49.74
N VAL A 30 -2.06 19.18 -49.02
CA VAL A 30 -3.35 18.73 -49.58
C VAL A 30 -4.17 19.86 -50.17
N GLU A 31 -3.76 21.13 -49.99
CA GLU A 31 -4.50 22.33 -50.39
C GLU A 31 -5.93 22.33 -49.80
N GLY A 32 -6.02 22.06 -48.49
CA GLY A 32 -7.28 21.96 -47.75
C GLY A 32 -7.09 22.24 -46.27
N GLN A 33 -8.01 21.75 -45.44
CA GLN A 33 -7.95 21.88 -43.99
C GLN A 33 -7.43 20.58 -43.36
N ALA A 34 -6.66 20.66 -42.28
CA ALA A 34 -6.28 19.50 -41.48
C ALA A 34 -6.50 19.74 -39.98
N VAL A 35 -7.03 18.73 -39.28
CA VAL A 35 -7.27 18.77 -37.83
C VAL A 35 -6.75 17.49 -37.21
N TYR A 36 -5.86 17.62 -36.23
CA TYR A 36 -5.54 16.54 -35.30
C TYR A 36 -6.35 16.73 -34.03
N GLY A 37 -7.17 15.75 -33.66
CA GLY A 37 -8.02 15.83 -32.49
C GLY A 37 -8.07 14.55 -31.68
N MET A 38 -8.38 14.68 -30.39
CA MET A 38 -8.57 13.58 -29.46
C MET A 38 -10.07 13.28 -29.28
N PRO A 39 -10.47 12.01 -29.19
CA PRO A 39 -11.84 11.66 -28.84
C PRO A 39 -12.14 12.12 -27.40
N SER A 40 -13.32 12.71 -27.21
CA SER A 40 -13.90 13.13 -25.94
C SER A 40 -15.36 12.67 -25.88
N ALA A 41 -15.95 12.70 -24.68
CA ALA A 41 -17.35 12.34 -24.45
C ALA A 41 -18.34 13.18 -25.30
N THR A 42 -17.97 14.41 -25.65
CA THR A 42 -18.80 15.36 -26.42
C THR A 42 -18.42 15.44 -27.89
N GLY A 43 -17.46 14.63 -28.38
CA GLY A 43 -17.00 14.65 -29.76
C GLY A 43 -15.48 14.70 -29.89
N LEU A 44 -14.97 15.38 -30.92
CA LEU A 44 -13.53 15.52 -31.16
C LEU A 44 -13.00 16.83 -30.56
N VAL A 45 -12.03 16.75 -29.67
CA VAL A 45 -11.32 17.93 -29.14
C VAL A 45 -10.09 18.18 -30.01
N SER A 46 -10.06 19.31 -30.71
CA SER A 46 -8.93 19.71 -31.55
C SER A 46 -7.68 19.94 -30.71
N VAL A 47 -6.61 19.18 -31.00
CA VAL A 47 -5.26 19.38 -30.44
C VAL A 47 -4.48 20.37 -31.29
N ALA A 48 -4.61 20.28 -32.61
CA ALA A 48 -4.04 21.22 -33.55
C ALA A 48 -4.88 21.24 -34.83
N SER A 49 -5.06 22.41 -35.44
CA SER A 49 -5.79 22.56 -36.70
C SER A 49 -5.16 23.62 -37.59
N TRP A 50 -5.33 23.46 -38.90
CA TRP A 50 -4.92 24.43 -39.90
C TRP A 50 -5.95 24.53 -41.03
N PRO A 51 -6.49 25.73 -41.35
CA PRO A 51 -6.29 27.01 -40.65
C PRO A 51 -6.79 26.94 -39.19
N LEU A 52 -6.41 27.88 -38.33
CA LEU A 52 -6.80 27.88 -36.91
C LEU A 52 -8.33 28.02 -36.77
N GLY A 53 -8.95 27.11 -36.02
CA GLY A 53 -10.39 27.13 -35.73
C GLY A 53 -11.36 26.76 -36.86
N PRO A 54 -11.07 25.79 -37.75
CA PRO A 54 -12.02 25.42 -38.78
C PRO A 54 -13.16 24.61 -38.16
N SER A 55 -14.41 24.94 -38.48
CA SER A 55 -15.48 23.96 -38.43
C SER A 55 -15.19 22.94 -39.54
N LEU A 56 -14.94 21.68 -39.18
CA LEU A 56 -14.67 20.63 -40.17
C LEU A 56 -15.73 20.68 -41.27
N GLY A 57 -15.31 21.04 -42.49
CA GLY A 57 -16.15 20.99 -43.70
C GLY A 57 -16.38 19.54 -44.14
N ALA A 58 -16.63 19.34 -45.44
CA ALA A 58 -16.77 17.98 -45.98
C ALA A 58 -15.45 17.19 -45.79
N GLU A 59 -15.50 16.12 -44.97
CA GLU A 59 -14.38 15.22 -44.70
C GLU A 59 -13.93 14.55 -46.01
N ALA A 60 -12.67 14.78 -46.39
CA ALA A 60 -12.06 14.17 -47.56
C ALA A 60 -11.34 12.87 -47.19
N ALA A 61 -10.68 12.85 -46.03
CA ALA A 61 -10.01 11.66 -45.51
C ALA A 61 -9.76 11.74 -44.00
N ARG A 62 -9.56 10.56 -43.41
CA ARG A 62 -9.28 10.36 -41.98
C ARG A 62 -8.21 9.30 -41.81
N GLU A 63 -7.33 9.53 -40.85
CA GLU A 63 -6.33 8.57 -40.44
C GLU A 63 -6.20 8.53 -38.91
N GLN A 64 -6.06 7.32 -38.37
CA GLN A 64 -5.86 7.12 -36.94
C GLN A 64 -4.42 7.41 -36.56
N VAL A 65 -4.21 8.11 -35.44
CA VAL A 65 -2.88 8.38 -34.92
C VAL A 65 -2.52 7.30 -33.90
N ALA A 66 -1.40 6.63 -34.14
CA ALA A 66 -0.91 5.57 -33.25
C ALA A 66 -0.57 6.15 -31.87
N GLY A 67 -1.29 5.72 -30.84
CA GLY A 67 -1.14 6.25 -29.48
C GLY A 67 -2.26 7.19 -29.03
N GLY A 68 -3.15 7.62 -29.94
CA GLY A 68 -4.37 8.36 -29.61
C GLY A 68 -4.70 9.45 -30.64
N GLY A 69 -6.00 9.69 -30.85
CA GLY A 69 -6.48 10.76 -31.74
C GLY A 69 -6.69 10.35 -33.20
N VAL A 70 -7.28 11.28 -33.95
CA VAL A 70 -7.48 11.18 -35.40
C VAL A 70 -6.97 12.43 -36.08
N VAL A 71 -6.40 12.26 -37.26
CA VAL A 71 -6.15 13.36 -38.19
C VAL A 71 -7.22 13.32 -39.27
N ILE A 72 -7.89 14.43 -39.46
CA ILE A 72 -8.95 14.60 -40.45
C ILE A 72 -8.49 15.67 -41.44
N VAL A 73 -8.67 15.40 -42.73
CA VAL A 73 -8.46 16.35 -43.81
C VAL A 73 -9.79 16.66 -44.46
N ALA A 74 -10.10 17.94 -44.68
CA ALA A 74 -11.37 18.42 -45.23
C ALA A 74 -11.16 19.46 -46.33
N GLU A 75 -12.22 19.72 -47.11
CA GLU A 75 -12.26 20.77 -48.16
C GLU A 75 -11.20 20.62 -49.27
N VAL A 76 -10.88 19.38 -49.63
CA VAL A 76 -9.85 19.10 -50.64
C VAL A 76 -10.45 19.02 -52.05
N ARG A 77 -9.84 19.71 -53.02
CA ARG A 77 -10.29 19.71 -54.43
C ARG A 77 -10.11 18.36 -55.16
N ARG A 78 -9.05 17.60 -54.84
CA ARG A 78 -8.73 16.30 -55.46
C ARG A 78 -8.06 15.37 -54.45
N TRP A 79 -8.47 14.11 -54.35
CA TRP A 79 -7.78 13.12 -53.50
C TRP A 79 -6.94 12.18 -54.35
N SER A 80 -5.73 11.83 -53.89
CA SER A 80 -4.80 10.95 -54.61
C SER A 80 -4.02 10.05 -53.66
N ASP A 81 -3.45 8.95 -54.17
CA ASP A 81 -2.67 8.01 -53.37
C ASP A 81 -1.45 8.66 -52.71
N ALA A 82 -0.83 9.64 -53.39
CA ALA A 82 0.27 10.41 -52.82
C ALA A 82 -0.16 11.26 -51.61
N ARG A 83 -1.37 11.82 -51.63
CA ARG A 83 -1.95 12.58 -50.51
C ARG A 83 -2.37 11.65 -49.36
N GLN A 84 -2.91 10.47 -49.67
CA GLN A 84 -3.16 9.43 -48.67
C GLN A 84 -1.87 8.97 -47.98
N ALA A 85 -0.78 8.78 -48.74
CA ALA A 85 0.51 8.38 -48.19
C ALA A 85 1.09 9.46 -47.24
N LEU A 86 0.97 10.73 -47.61
CA LEU A 86 1.40 11.85 -46.77
C LEU A 86 0.57 11.94 -45.47
N LEU A 87 -0.75 11.72 -45.55
CA LEU A 87 -1.63 11.66 -44.38
C LEU A 87 -1.20 10.54 -43.43
N ARG A 88 -0.92 9.33 -43.94
CA ARG A 88 -0.40 8.20 -43.13
C ARG A 88 0.95 8.50 -42.49
N GLU A 89 1.88 9.08 -43.26
CA GLU A 89 3.20 9.46 -42.73
C GLU A 89 3.06 10.52 -41.63
N THR A 90 2.17 11.51 -41.82
CA THR A 90 1.89 12.54 -40.82
C THR A 90 1.27 11.95 -39.55
N ALA A 91 0.32 11.03 -39.68
CA ALA A 91 -0.30 10.33 -38.55
C ALA A 91 0.71 9.49 -37.75
N LEU A 92 1.68 8.85 -38.44
CA LEU A 92 2.77 8.12 -37.78
C LEU A 92 3.65 9.06 -36.94
N TRP A 93 4.05 10.21 -37.49
CA TRP A 93 4.89 11.18 -36.78
C TRP A 93 4.17 11.89 -35.64
N LEU A 94 2.87 12.14 -35.78
CA LEU A 94 2.02 12.62 -34.68
C LEU A 94 1.97 11.61 -33.53
N GLY A 95 1.92 10.31 -33.83
CA GLY A 95 1.97 9.26 -32.82
C GLY A 95 3.29 9.22 -32.05
N ILE A 96 4.41 9.42 -32.75
CA ILE A 96 5.75 9.54 -32.14
C ILE A 96 5.83 10.78 -31.23
N ALA A 97 5.36 11.94 -31.72
CA ALA A 97 5.36 13.19 -30.95
C ALA A 97 4.50 13.08 -29.68
N HIS A 98 3.31 12.47 -29.79
CA HIS A 98 2.43 12.22 -28.65
C HIS A 98 3.09 11.30 -27.61
N ARG A 99 3.72 10.19 -28.04
CA ARG A 99 4.42 9.25 -27.16
C ARG A 99 5.58 9.90 -26.41
N LEU A 100 6.36 10.75 -27.08
CA LEU A 100 7.47 11.48 -26.46
C LEU A 100 6.98 12.49 -25.40
N SER A 101 5.89 13.22 -25.69
CA SER A 101 5.27 14.13 -24.74
C SER A 101 4.76 13.39 -23.50
N TRP A 102 4.10 12.25 -23.70
CA TRP A 102 3.63 11.40 -22.61
C TRP A 102 4.78 10.88 -21.73
N LEU A 103 5.85 10.32 -22.34
CA LEU A 103 7.02 9.83 -21.60
C LEU A 103 7.69 10.93 -20.75
N ARG A 104 7.72 12.18 -21.25
CA ARG A 104 8.25 13.32 -20.50
C ARG A 104 7.37 13.68 -19.31
N SER A 105 6.05 13.67 -19.50
CA SER A 105 5.09 13.90 -18.42
C SER A 105 5.22 12.83 -17.34
N ASP A 106 5.27 11.56 -17.74
CA ASP A 106 5.43 10.42 -16.83
C ASP A 106 6.76 10.51 -16.04
N HIS A 107 7.88 10.79 -16.71
CA HIS A 107 9.16 11.01 -16.04
C HIS A 107 9.11 12.16 -15.03
N HIS A 108 8.45 13.28 -15.38
CA HIS A 108 8.29 14.41 -14.48
C HIS A 108 7.45 14.03 -13.25
N HIS A 109 6.32 13.35 -13.42
CA HIS A 109 5.49 12.88 -12.32
C HIS A 109 6.23 11.85 -11.43
N ALA A 110 6.97 10.92 -12.04
CA ALA A 110 7.78 9.95 -11.30
C ALA A 110 8.86 10.65 -10.46
N ARG A 111 9.49 11.68 -11.01
CA ARG A 111 10.52 12.47 -10.30
C ARG A 111 9.92 13.27 -9.14
N SER A 112 8.83 13.99 -9.37
CA SER A 112 8.12 14.72 -8.30
C SER A 112 7.65 13.80 -7.18
N ARG A 113 7.18 12.60 -7.51
CA ARG A 113 6.82 11.58 -6.51
C ARG A 113 8.03 11.07 -5.72
N ALA A 114 9.14 10.78 -6.40
CA ALA A 114 10.36 10.33 -5.74
C ALA A 114 10.90 11.41 -4.78
N ASP A 115 10.80 12.68 -5.16
CA ASP A 115 11.22 13.79 -4.31
C ASP A 115 10.29 13.97 -3.10
N GLY A 116 8.97 13.83 -3.29
CA GLY A 116 8.00 13.80 -2.17
C GLY A 116 8.26 12.67 -1.18
N LEU A 117 8.44 11.43 -1.65
CA LEU A 117 8.73 10.27 -0.80
C LEU A 117 10.06 10.42 -0.05
N ARG A 118 11.08 11.01 -0.67
CA ARG A 118 12.36 11.30 0.00
C ARG A 118 12.18 12.32 1.11
N ALA A 119 11.38 13.36 0.90
CA ALA A 119 11.07 14.36 1.92
C ALA A 119 10.34 13.70 3.10
N GLU A 120 9.29 12.93 2.84
CA GLU A 120 8.54 12.20 3.87
C GLU A 120 9.41 11.24 4.69
N LEU A 121 10.26 10.45 4.02
CA LEU A 121 11.20 9.54 4.67
C LEU A 121 12.18 10.29 5.58
N THR A 122 12.65 11.45 5.13
CA THR A 122 13.59 12.28 5.90
C THR A 122 12.90 12.82 7.14
N THR A 123 11.70 13.40 6.99
CA THR A 123 10.88 13.87 8.12
C THR A 123 10.52 12.75 9.10
N ALA A 124 10.18 11.56 8.61
CA ALA A 124 9.86 10.41 9.48
C ALA A 124 11.09 9.94 10.27
N ARG A 125 12.27 9.93 9.65
CA ARG A 125 13.54 9.59 10.32
C ARG A 125 13.91 10.62 11.38
N GLU A 126 13.75 11.91 11.07
CA GLU A 126 13.97 13.01 12.01
C GLU A 126 13.05 12.90 13.22
N ARG A 127 11.74 12.68 13.01
CA ARG A 127 10.78 12.45 14.10
C ARG A 127 11.16 11.26 14.97
N LEU A 128 11.50 10.12 14.36
CA LEU A 128 11.90 8.92 15.12
C LEU A 128 13.19 9.15 15.92
N ALA A 129 14.17 9.85 15.34
CA ALA A 129 15.40 10.22 16.03
C ALA A 129 15.10 11.14 17.21
N GLN A 130 14.21 12.12 17.03
CA GLN A 130 13.78 13.03 18.08
C GLN A 130 13.08 12.29 19.22
N VAL A 131 12.15 11.36 18.95
CA VAL A 131 11.52 10.52 20.00
C VAL A 131 12.58 9.74 20.77
N ARG A 132 13.52 9.10 20.06
CA ARG A 132 14.56 8.28 20.70
C ARG A 132 15.50 9.12 21.55
N ASP A 133 15.90 10.29 21.08
CA ASP A 133 16.77 11.20 21.86
C ASP A 133 16.04 11.80 23.06
N LEU A 134 14.73 12.04 22.93
CA LEU A 134 13.89 12.47 24.03
C LEU A 134 13.80 11.38 25.11
N GLU A 135 13.48 10.14 24.74
CA GLU A 135 13.46 9.00 25.66
C GLU A 135 14.85 8.72 26.27
N ARG A 136 15.92 8.82 25.49
CA ARG A 136 17.30 8.66 26.01
C ARG A 136 17.60 9.73 27.06
N ARG A 137 17.28 11.00 26.80
CA ARG A 137 17.52 12.11 27.75
C ARG A 137 16.70 11.93 29.02
N ARG A 138 15.44 11.51 28.91
CA ARG A 138 14.58 11.20 30.06
C ARG A 138 15.15 10.06 30.89
N LEU A 139 15.49 8.92 30.28
CA LEU A 139 16.07 7.76 30.96
C LEU A 139 17.36 8.13 31.70
N VAL A 140 18.25 8.86 31.02
CA VAL A 140 19.48 9.34 31.64
C VAL A 140 19.15 10.29 32.79
N GLY A 141 18.26 11.25 32.62
CA GLY A 141 17.87 12.22 33.66
C GLY A 141 17.25 11.56 34.89
N ALA A 142 16.31 10.63 34.68
CA ALA A 142 15.64 9.87 35.73
C ALA A 142 16.62 8.96 36.51
N ILE A 143 17.55 8.31 35.81
CA ILE A 143 18.54 7.45 36.45
C ILE A 143 19.58 8.27 37.20
N THR A 144 20.16 9.30 36.58
CA THR A 144 21.34 10.00 37.15
C THR A 144 20.98 11.08 38.18
N THR A 145 19.91 11.86 37.96
CA THR A 145 19.61 13.00 38.84
C THR A 145 19.03 12.54 40.17
N THR A 146 18.12 11.56 40.13
CA THR A 146 17.44 11.05 41.31
C THR A 146 18.36 10.17 42.15
N THR A 147 19.09 9.23 41.54
CA THR A 147 19.96 8.33 42.32
C THR A 147 21.14 9.04 42.97
N LEU A 148 21.80 9.98 42.29
CA LEU A 148 23.02 10.62 42.82
C LEU A 148 22.73 11.68 43.89
N ARG A 149 21.65 12.45 43.75
CA ARG A 149 21.26 13.47 44.73
C ARG A 149 20.75 12.81 46.02
N ASP A 150 19.88 11.82 45.89
CA ASP A 150 19.27 11.15 47.05
C ASP A 150 20.30 10.31 47.81
N LEU A 151 21.24 9.65 47.11
CA LEU A 151 22.37 8.96 47.76
C LEU A 151 23.30 9.92 48.51
N ALA A 152 23.51 11.13 47.98
CA ALA A 152 24.29 12.15 48.68
C ALA A 152 23.59 12.57 49.96
N GLU A 153 22.26 12.74 49.94
CA GLU A 153 21.45 13.10 51.10
C GLU A 153 21.41 12.00 52.17
N VAL A 154 21.20 10.75 51.77
CA VAL A 154 21.30 9.57 52.65
C VAL A 154 22.68 9.53 53.33
N ARG A 155 23.75 9.78 52.57
CA ARG A 155 25.12 9.83 53.12
C ARG A 155 25.29 10.96 54.14
N THR A 156 24.69 12.13 53.93
CA THR A 156 24.74 13.23 54.91
C THR A 156 23.96 12.88 56.18
N ARG A 157 22.76 12.31 56.06
CA ARG A 157 21.95 11.92 57.22
C ARG A 157 22.55 10.72 57.98
N LEU A 158 23.27 9.83 57.30
CA LEU A 158 24.08 8.75 57.92
C LEU A 158 25.14 9.31 58.86
N ARG A 159 25.78 10.43 58.49
CA ARG A 159 26.75 11.11 59.37
C ARG A 159 26.11 11.71 60.61
N SER A 160 24.80 11.98 60.58
CA SER A 160 24.02 12.55 61.68
C SER A 160 23.33 11.49 62.57
N GLY A 161 23.48 10.20 62.25
CA GLY A 161 23.00 9.07 63.03
C GLY A 161 22.15 8.06 62.22
N PRO A 162 22.24 6.76 62.52
CA PRO A 162 21.65 5.69 61.72
C PRO A 162 20.11 5.70 61.68
N ALA A 163 19.44 6.24 62.71
CA ALA A 163 17.98 6.36 62.72
C ALA A 163 17.45 7.39 61.71
N ARG A 164 18.17 8.52 61.51
CA ARG A 164 17.80 9.56 60.53
C ARG A 164 18.13 9.15 59.09
N ALA A 165 19.12 8.28 58.92
CA ALA A 165 19.45 7.68 57.63
C ALA A 165 18.43 6.64 57.18
N ARG A 166 17.79 5.92 58.11
CA ARG A 166 16.76 4.92 57.80
C ARG A 166 15.57 5.55 57.08
N GLY A 167 15.03 6.65 57.63
CA GLY A 167 13.94 7.39 56.98
C GLY A 167 14.30 7.87 55.58
N ALA A 168 15.48 8.47 55.40
CA ALA A 168 15.93 8.91 54.07
C ALA A 168 16.19 7.75 53.08
N LEU A 169 16.55 6.57 53.57
CA LEU A 169 16.73 5.39 52.73
C LEU A 169 15.39 4.82 52.29
N ASP A 170 14.40 4.79 53.18
CA ASP A 170 13.03 4.39 52.86
C ASP A 170 12.42 5.37 51.84
N ASP A 171 12.58 6.68 52.06
CA ASP A 171 12.18 7.73 51.10
C ASP A 171 12.86 7.53 49.72
N LEU A 172 14.16 7.21 49.70
CA LEU A 172 14.91 6.95 48.47
C LEU A 172 14.40 5.70 47.75
N ILE A 173 14.10 4.63 48.48
CA ILE A 173 13.59 3.38 47.91
C ILE A 173 12.20 3.60 47.31
N ASP A 174 11.34 4.35 47.99
CA ASP A 174 10.00 4.65 47.49
C ASP A 174 10.05 5.61 46.30
N ASN A 175 10.93 6.61 46.32
CA ASN A 175 11.20 7.47 45.17
C ASN A 175 11.75 6.68 43.98
N PHE A 176 12.70 5.77 44.22
CA PHE A 176 13.26 4.89 43.19
C PHE A 176 12.20 3.94 42.62
N ARG A 177 11.31 3.39 43.44
CA ARG A 177 10.17 2.57 42.99
C ARG A 177 9.20 3.38 42.12
N THR A 178 8.92 4.63 42.48
CA THR A 178 8.11 5.56 41.67
C THR A 178 8.78 5.86 40.33
N VAL A 179 10.09 6.12 40.32
CA VAL A 179 10.87 6.34 39.09
C VAL A 179 10.91 5.09 38.20
N VAL A 180 11.16 3.90 38.76
CA VAL A 180 11.20 2.63 38.00
C VAL A 180 9.83 2.31 37.40
N ARG A 181 8.73 2.53 38.13
CA ARG A 181 7.37 2.38 37.59
C ARG A 181 7.06 3.40 36.49
N GLY A 182 7.60 4.61 36.61
CA GLY A 182 7.54 5.63 35.57
C GLY A 182 8.39 5.32 34.32
N VAL A 183 9.36 4.41 34.41
CA VAL A 183 10.23 3.97 33.29
C VAL A 183 9.72 2.70 32.62
N TYR A 184 9.07 1.79 33.37
CA TYR A 184 8.48 0.57 32.81
C TYR A 184 7.16 0.23 33.52
N PRO A 185 6.01 0.70 32.98
CA PRO A 185 4.71 0.34 33.55
C PRO A 185 4.41 -1.13 33.21
N ALA A 186 4.67 -2.02 34.17
CA ALA A 186 4.59 -3.48 33.98
C ALA A 186 3.20 -3.95 33.54
N MET A 187 2.14 -3.25 33.95
CA MET A 187 0.76 -3.56 33.54
C MET A 187 0.37 -2.98 32.18
N LEU A 188 1.06 -1.95 31.68
CA LEU A 188 0.65 -1.27 30.44
C LEU A 188 0.55 -2.22 29.22
N PRO A 189 1.50 -3.14 28.96
CA PRO A 189 1.40 -4.05 27.82
C PRO A 189 0.14 -4.92 27.86
N ASP A 190 -0.25 -5.43 29.03
CA ASP A 190 -1.29 -6.44 29.16
C ASP A 190 -2.67 -5.85 29.49
N ARG A 191 -2.69 -4.77 30.26
CA ARG A 191 -3.88 -4.17 30.91
C ARG A 191 -4.25 -2.79 30.33
N GLY A 192 -3.31 -2.16 29.62
CA GLY A 192 -3.54 -0.86 28.97
C GLY A 192 -3.44 0.35 29.90
N PRO A 193 -3.60 1.56 29.35
CA PRO A 193 -3.18 2.79 30.03
C PRO A 193 -4.02 3.15 31.25
N ARG A 194 -5.33 2.90 31.24
CA ARG A 194 -6.20 3.20 32.37
C ARG A 194 -5.81 2.39 33.62
N GLU A 195 -5.69 1.08 33.46
CA GLU A 195 -5.40 0.15 34.56
C GLU A 195 -3.99 0.38 35.12
N ALA A 196 -3.01 0.70 34.25
CA ALA A 196 -1.67 1.10 34.68
C ALA A 196 -1.65 2.44 35.44
N LEU A 197 -2.54 3.39 35.09
CA LEU A 197 -2.68 4.67 35.79
C LEU A 197 -3.39 4.52 37.14
N GLU A 198 -4.37 3.62 37.23
CA GLU A 198 -5.04 3.28 38.50
C GLU A 198 -4.05 2.66 39.50
N GLU A 199 -3.12 1.82 39.02
CA GLU A 199 -2.02 1.29 39.84
C GLU A 199 -1.08 2.40 40.32
N LEU A 200 -0.69 3.32 39.43
CA LEU A 200 0.15 4.47 39.81
C LEU A 200 -0.56 5.34 40.85
N ALA A 201 -1.84 5.64 40.65
CA ALA A 201 -2.62 6.47 41.54
C ALA A 201 -2.75 5.89 42.95
N ALA A 202 -2.82 4.56 43.09
CA ALA A 202 -2.86 3.90 44.40
C ALA A 202 -1.60 4.13 45.26
N THR A 203 -0.52 4.65 44.66
CA THR A 203 0.74 4.98 45.37
C THR A 203 0.86 6.46 45.74
N LEU A 204 -0.05 7.31 45.27
CA LEU A 204 0.00 8.75 45.52
C LEU A 204 -0.62 9.08 46.89
N PRO A 205 -0.14 10.15 47.56
CA PRO A 205 -0.62 10.52 48.90
C PRO A 205 -2.00 11.19 48.89
N TYR A 206 -2.64 11.32 47.73
CA TYR A 206 -3.92 11.99 47.53
C TYR A 206 -4.85 11.19 46.62
N PRO A 207 -6.18 11.38 46.73
CA PRO A 207 -7.14 10.61 45.95
C PRO A 207 -7.21 11.04 44.49
N VAL A 208 -7.18 10.07 43.57
CA VAL A 208 -7.38 10.27 42.12
C VAL A 208 -8.61 9.50 41.66
N HIS A 209 -9.55 10.20 41.02
CA HIS A 209 -10.80 9.62 40.53
C HIS A 209 -10.77 9.49 39.01
N PHE A 210 -10.85 8.25 38.51
CA PHE A 210 -10.85 7.96 37.07
C PHE A 210 -12.26 7.69 36.54
N THR A 211 -12.71 8.50 35.57
CA THR A 211 -14.03 8.35 34.92
C THR A 211 -13.89 8.23 33.41
N GLY A 212 -14.92 7.73 32.72
CA GLY A 212 -14.92 7.55 31.26
C GLY A 212 -14.12 6.33 30.77
N THR A 213 -13.91 6.21 29.45
CA THR A 213 -13.23 5.05 28.84
C THR A 213 -12.43 5.42 27.59
N LEU A 214 -11.30 4.73 27.38
CA LEU A 214 -10.48 4.82 26.17
C LEU A 214 -10.85 3.76 25.12
N GLY A 215 -11.82 2.88 25.40
CA GLY A 215 -12.27 1.84 24.47
C GLY A 215 -11.21 0.76 24.20
N ARG A 216 -11.13 0.29 22.95
CA ARG A 216 -10.20 -0.77 22.52
C ARG A 216 -8.73 -0.35 22.63
N ARG A 217 -7.83 -1.32 22.83
CA ARG A 217 -6.37 -1.13 22.86
C ARG A 217 -5.86 -0.50 21.55
N VAL A 218 -4.81 0.32 21.66
CA VAL A 218 -4.14 0.97 20.52
C VAL A 218 -2.65 0.63 20.52
N GLY A 219 -1.89 1.13 19.53
CA GLY A 219 -0.46 0.83 19.41
C GLY A 219 0.34 1.23 20.66
N TRP A 220 1.31 0.40 21.04
CA TRP A 220 2.15 0.59 22.23
C TRP A 220 2.70 2.02 22.39
N GLN A 221 3.16 2.63 21.29
CA GLN A 221 3.73 3.99 21.30
C GLN A 221 2.71 5.04 21.73
N VAL A 222 1.44 4.88 21.32
CA VAL A 222 0.34 5.78 21.68
C VAL A 222 -0.07 5.54 23.13
N GLU A 223 -0.22 4.28 23.55
CA GLU A 223 -0.59 3.93 24.94
C GLU A 223 0.48 4.37 25.94
N SER A 224 1.76 4.15 25.61
CA SER A 224 2.89 4.58 26.44
C SER A 224 3.01 6.10 26.49
N GLY A 225 2.87 6.79 25.35
CA GLY A 225 2.87 8.25 25.32
C GLY A 225 1.76 8.86 26.17
N LEU A 226 0.55 8.31 26.07
CA LEU A 226 -0.59 8.75 26.85
C LEU A 226 -0.41 8.45 28.35
N TYR A 227 0.00 7.23 28.71
CA TYR A 227 0.29 6.85 30.09
C TYR A 227 1.28 7.81 30.73
N HIS A 228 2.41 8.07 30.07
CA HIS A 228 3.44 8.92 30.63
C HIS A 228 3.04 10.39 30.71
N ALA A 229 2.25 10.90 29.75
CA ALA A 229 1.76 12.28 29.83
C ALA A 229 0.81 12.47 31.03
N VAL A 230 -0.08 11.50 31.27
CA VAL A 230 -0.98 11.55 32.45
C VAL A 230 -0.18 11.36 33.74
N ALA A 231 0.77 10.41 33.78
CA ALA A 231 1.62 10.19 34.94
C ALA A 231 2.47 11.42 35.30
N ALA A 232 2.98 12.15 34.29
CA ALA A 232 3.71 13.39 34.51
C ALA A 232 2.84 14.46 35.18
N VAL A 233 1.58 14.61 34.74
CA VAL A 233 0.63 15.53 35.38
C VAL A 233 0.38 15.13 36.81
N LEU A 234 0.10 13.86 37.08
CA LEU A 234 -0.11 13.37 38.45
C LEU A 234 1.09 13.70 39.34
N ASN A 235 2.33 13.48 38.90
CA ASN A 235 3.50 13.76 39.73
C ASN A 235 3.72 15.24 40.08
N VAL A 236 3.07 16.18 39.40
CA VAL A 236 3.26 17.64 39.60
C VAL A 236 2.08 18.29 40.33
N VAL A 237 0.89 17.69 40.26
CA VAL A 237 -0.31 18.21 40.94
C VAL A 237 -0.52 17.54 42.29
N ASP A 238 -1.25 18.21 43.18
CA ASP A 238 -1.55 17.75 44.52
C ASP A 238 -3.05 17.87 44.84
N GLY A 239 -3.51 17.16 45.86
CA GLY A 239 -4.90 17.22 46.34
C GLY A 239 -5.86 16.32 45.55
N LEU A 240 -7.14 16.66 45.52
CA LEU A 240 -8.16 15.85 44.86
C LEU A 240 -8.02 15.97 43.33
N VAL A 241 -7.64 14.89 42.66
CA VAL A 241 -7.46 14.87 41.19
C VAL A 241 -8.60 14.11 40.52
N GLU A 242 -9.18 14.70 39.47
CA GLU A 242 -10.14 14.05 38.59
C GLU A 242 -9.51 13.81 37.21
N VAL A 243 -9.54 12.56 36.74
CA VAL A 243 -9.07 12.16 35.42
C VAL A 243 -10.24 11.61 34.62
N HIS A 244 -10.58 12.27 33.52
CA HIS A 244 -11.65 11.86 32.63
C HIS A 244 -11.09 11.38 31.29
N PHE A 245 -11.34 10.11 30.98
CA PHE A 245 -11.00 9.49 29.71
C PHE A 245 -12.15 9.62 28.72
N HIS A 246 -11.84 10.06 27.51
CA HIS A 246 -12.80 10.11 26.43
C HIS A 246 -12.15 9.64 25.12
N ARG A 247 -12.97 9.09 24.23
CA ARG A 247 -12.51 8.66 22.91
C ARG A 247 -13.53 9.05 21.86
N ASP A 248 -13.02 9.79 20.88
CA ASP A 248 -13.68 10.12 19.63
C ASP A 248 -12.85 9.48 18.50
N ASP A 249 -12.45 10.28 17.50
CA ASP A 249 -11.40 9.97 16.53
C ASP A 249 -9.97 10.04 17.12
N ALA A 250 -9.84 10.45 18.38
CA ALA A 250 -8.61 10.53 19.14
C ALA A 250 -8.82 10.10 20.59
N LEU A 251 -7.75 9.65 21.25
CA LEU A 251 -7.72 9.43 22.70
C LEU A 251 -7.56 10.78 23.38
N ARG A 252 -8.50 11.11 24.28
CA ARG A 252 -8.50 12.36 25.04
C ARG A 252 -8.49 12.07 26.52
N VAL A 253 -7.69 12.84 27.26
CA VAL A 253 -7.67 12.82 28.72
C VAL A 253 -7.79 14.24 29.21
N ARG A 254 -8.75 14.48 30.09
CA ARG A 254 -8.89 15.75 30.80
C ARG A 254 -8.60 15.49 32.28
N ILE A 255 -7.63 16.22 32.81
CA ILE A 255 -7.21 16.13 34.21
C ILE A 255 -7.55 17.45 34.88
N THR A 256 -8.24 17.40 36.01
CA THR A 256 -8.56 18.56 36.84
C THR A 256 -7.95 18.36 38.22
N ALA A 257 -7.18 19.33 38.71
CA ALA A 257 -6.58 19.27 40.03
C ALA A 257 -6.41 20.67 40.64
N PRO A 258 -6.40 20.81 41.98
CA PRO A 258 -5.89 22.01 42.64
C PRO A 258 -4.42 22.21 42.28
N ALA A 259 -4.04 23.41 41.84
CA ALA A 259 -2.64 23.72 41.59
C ALA A 259 -2.35 25.23 41.79
N PRO A 260 -1.16 25.58 42.33
CA PRO A 260 -0.68 26.96 42.24
C PRO A 260 -0.45 27.35 40.77
N ALA A 261 -0.66 28.63 40.45
CA ALA A 261 -0.66 29.13 39.07
C ALA A 261 0.71 29.13 38.38
N ASP A 262 1.79 28.87 39.11
CA ASP A 262 3.15 29.02 38.60
C ASP A 262 3.77 27.67 38.15
N ASP A 263 4.32 27.70 36.94
CA ASP A 263 5.28 26.73 36.35
C ASP A 263 4.77 25.34 35.87
N LEU A 264 3.46 25.12 35.80
CA LEU A 264 2.89 23.84 35.29
C LEU A 264 3.27 23.57 33.82
N ASP A 265 3.24 24.60 32.96
CA ASP A 265 3.65 24.49 31.56
C ASP A 265 5.14 24.17 31.41
N ALA A 266 5.99 24.74 32.26
CA ALA A 266 7.43 24.46 32.24
C ALA A 266 7.73 23.05 32.73
N ALA A 267 7.04 22.59 33.78
CA ALA A 267 7.18 21.24 34.32
C ALA A 267 6.76 20.17 33.32
N LEU A 268 5.74 20.45 32.48
CA LEU A 268 5.16 19.50 31.52
C LEU A 268 5.65 19.71 30.07
N ALA A 269 6.54 20.67 29.82
CA ALA A 269 7.02 21.02 28.48
C ALA A 269 7.59 19.80 27.71
N HIS A 270 8.28 18.91 28.43
CA HIS A 270 8.86 17.70 27.85
C HIS A 270 7.80 16.68 27.42
N ASP A 271 6.75 16.50 28.23
CA ASP A 271 5.64 15.62 27.92
C ASP A 271 4.77 16.20 26.79
N ALA A 272 4.61 17.52 26.75
CA ALA A 272 3.93 18.23 25.66
C ALA A 272 4.67 18.07 24.32
N GLU A 273 6.00 18.21 24.30
CA GLU A 273 6.82 17.94 23.11
C GLU A 273 6.63 16.49 22.63
N ARG A 274 6.65 15.51 23.55
CA ARG A 274 6.46 14.11 23.19
C ARG A 274 5.08 13.85 22.59
N ILE A 275 4.03 14.38 23.20
CA ILE A 275 2.66 14.24 22.71
C ILE A 275 2.53 14.88 21.32
N SER A 276 3.18 16.02 21.08
CA SER A 276 3.25 16.65 19.75
C SER A 276 3.90 15.75 18.70
N VAL A 277 5.00 15.06 19.05
CA VAL A 277 5.67 14.14 18.12
C VAL A 277 4.81 12.90 17.80
N LEU A 278 3.93 12.49 18.72
CA LEU A 278 2.95 11.43 18.49
C LEU A 278 1.71 11.90 17.70
N GLY A 279 1.72 13.12 17.16
CA GLY A 279 0.59 13.70 16.44
C GLY A 279 -0.54 14.17 17.35
N GLY A 280 -0.24 14.39 18.64
CA GLY A 280 -1.17 14.87 19.65
C GLY A 280 -0.92 16.31 20.07
N ALA A 281 -1.67 16.76 21.08
CA ALA A 281 -1.47 18.04 21.75
C ALA A 281 -1.65 17.88 23.26
N MET A 282 -0.91 18.66 24.03
CA MET A 282 -1.05 18.79 25.47
C MET A 282 -1.21 20.27 25.80
N GLU A 283 -2.32 20.61 26.45
CA GLU A 283 -2.68 21.98 26.82
C GLU A 283 -2.87 22.06 28.32
N CYS A 284 -2.20 23.00 28.98
CA CYS A 284 -2.43 23.29 30.39
C CYS A 284 -3.08 24.67 30.53
N SER A 285 -3.99 24.79 31.48
CA SER A 285 -4.60 26.06 31.84
C SER A 285 -4.87 26.07 33.34
N VAL A 286 -4.62 27.18 34.02
CA VAL A 286 -4.95 27.36 35.43
C VAL A 286 -5.94 28.51 35.54
N SER A 287 -7.07 28.25 36.21
CA SER A 287 -8.10 29.25 36.49
C SER A 287 -8.52 29.11 37.95
N ASP A 288 -8.53 30.21 38.70
CA ASP A 288 -9.01 30.26 40.10
C ASP A 288 -8.40 29.16 41.00
N GLY A 289 -7.10 28.88 40.85
CA GLY A 289 -6.38 27.85 41.63
C GLY A 289 -6.68 26.41 41.23
N THR A 290 -7.39 26.21 40.11
CA THR A 290 -7.67 24.89 39.53
C THR A 290 -6.93 24.75 38.20
N ALA A 291 -6.05 23.75 38.11
CA ALA A 291 -5.42 23.34 36.86
C ALA A 291 -6.33 22.40 36.07
N VAL A 292 -6.43 22.66 34.77
CA VAL A 292 -7.04 21.77 33.78
C VAL A 292 -6.00 21.45 32.73
N VAL A 293 -5.60 20.18 32.64
CA VAL A 293 -4.69 19.67 31.63
C VAL A 293 -5.45 18.79 30.64
N ARG A 294 -5.35 19.09 29.35
CA ARG A 294 -5.95 18.29 28.27
C ARG A 294 -4.86 17.64 27.45
N VAL A 295 -4.89 16.32 27.37
CA VAL A 295 -4.01 15.52 26.50
C VAL A 295 -4.86 14.93 25.39
N THR A 296 -4.46 15.14 24.14
CA THR A 296 -5.08 14.53 22.96
C THR A 296 -4.01 13.78 22.19
N VAL A 297 -4.26 12.53 21.82
CA VAL A 297 -3.38 11.73 20.96
C VAL A 297 -4.24 10.98 19.95
N ALA A 298 -3.87 10.98 18.68
CA ALA A 298 -4.62 10.25 17.66
C ALA A 298 -4.72 8.74 18.00
N ASP A 299 -5.90 8.12 17.75
CA ASP A 299 -6.16 6.66 17.94
C ASP A 299 -5.17 5.80 17.14
N ARG A 300 -4.65 6.37 16.06
CA ARG A 300 -3.62 5.78 15.22
C ARG A 300 -2.52 6.82 15.06
N ILE A 301 -1.27 6.41 15.21
CA ILE A 301 -0.24 7.04 14.38
C ILE A 301 -0.70 6.70 12.98
N GLU A 302 -1.19 7.67 12.20
CA GLU A 302 -1.54 7.40 10.81
C GLU A 302 -0.36 6.66 10.20
N PRO A 303 -0.53 5.38 9.79
CA PRO A 303 0.45 4.80 8.93
C PRO A 303 0.27 5.61 7.65
N ALA A 304 1.25 6.45 7.32
CA ALA A 304 1.57 6.64 5.92
C ALA A 304 1.63 5.22 5.36
N VAL A 305 0.63 4.85 4.56
CA VAL A 305 0.36 3.52 3.97
C VAL A 305 1.43 2.51 4.39
N GLY A 306 1.14 1.72 5.42
CA GLY A 306 2.13 0.85 6.06
C GLY A 306 2.91 0.04 5.01
N PRO A 307 4.22 -0.18 5.18
CA PRO A 307 4.99 -0.94 4.22
C PRO A 307 4.36 -2.33 4.09
N ALA A 308 3.97 -2.70 2.87
CA ALA A 308 3.46 -4.03 2.59
C ALA A 308 4.41 -5.10 3.17
N PRO A 309 3.88 -6.19 3.77
CA PRO A 309 4.65 -7.15 4.54
C PRO A 309 5.87 -7.67 3.77
N PRO A 310 7.03 -7.85 4.42
CA PRO A 310 8.27 -8.25 3.74
C PRO A 310 8.03 -9.56 2.98
N LEU A 311 8.33 -9.58 1.67
CA LEU A 311 7.99 -10.67 0.75
C LEU A 311 8.47 -12.06 1.21
N ASP A 312 9.50 -12.09 2.05
CA ASP A 312 10.17 -13.29 2.54
C ASP A 312 9.35 -14.19 3.48
N HIS A 313 8.18 -13.74 3.96
CA HIS A 313 7.25 -14.62 4.69
C HIS A 313 6.70 -15.76 3.80
N SER A 314 6.65 -15.56 2.48
CA SER A 314 6.21 -16.60 1.54
C SER A 314 7.33 -17.60 1.24
N PRO A 315 7.11 -18.91 1.46
CA PRO A 315 8.10 -19.94 1.11
C PRO A 315 8.32 -20.01 -0.41
N LEU A 316 7.26 -19.90 -1.21
CA LEU A 316 7.35 -19.84 -2.66
C LEU A 316 8.21 -18.65 -3.14
N TYR A 317 8.00 -17.46 -2.59
CA TYR A 317 8.80 -16.28 -2.94
C TYR A 317 10.30 -16.51 -2.65
N ARG A 318 10.63 -17.05 -1.47
CA ARG A 318 12.02 -17.39 -1.11
C ARG A 318 12.63 -18.40 -2.07
N GLN A 319 11.89 -19.47 -2.38
CA GLN A 319 12.32 -20.50 -3.32
C GLN A 319 12.58 -19.92 -4.71
N VAL A 320 11.68 -19.08 -5.23
CA VAL A 320 11.87 -18.44 -6.54
C VAL A 320 13.03 -17.45 -6.53
N ARG A 321 13.19 -16.66 -5.47
CA ARG A 321 14.35 -15.77 -5.31
C ARG A 321 15.67 -16.54 -5.36
N ASP A 322 15.74 -17.70 -4.71
CA ASP A 322 16.91 -18.56 -4.76
C ASP A 322 17.17 -19.12 -6.16
N LEU A 323 16.13 -19.49 -6.90
CA LEU A 323 16.27 -19.92 -8.30
C LEU A 323 16.73 -18.79 -9.23
N VAL A 324 16.25 -17.56 -9.02
CA VAL A 324 16.72 -16.37 -9.75
C VAL A 324 18.21 -16.14 -9.50
N ARG A 325 18.65 -16.21 -8.23
CA ARG A 325 20.06 -16.11 -7.88
C ARG A 325 20.90 -17.20 -8.53
N GLN A 326 20.44 -18.46 -8.49
CA GLN A 326 21.12 -19.57 -9.16
C GLN A 326 21.23 -19.35 -10.69
N GLY A 327 20.20 -18.78 -11.32
CA GLY A 327 20.25 -18.41 -12.74
C GLY A 327 21.24 -17.28 -13.04
N GLN A 328 21.31 -16.25 -12.20
CA GLN A 328 22.30 -15.19 -12.29
C GLN A 328 23.73 -15.72 -12.13
N GLU A 329 23.96 -16.69 -11.24
CA GLU A 329 25.26 -17.32 -11.01
C GLU A 329 25.66 -18.30 -12.12
N ALA A 330 24.73 -19.13 -12.60
CA ALA A 330 25.02 -20.19 -13.58
C ALA A 330 25.07 -19.69 -15.03
N VAL A 331 24.25 -18.69 -15.38
CA VAL A 331 24.10 -18.18 -16.76
C VAL A 331 24.47 -16.71 -16.83
N GLY A 332 23.98 -15.91 -15.86
CA GLY A 332 24.16 -14.47 -15.83
C GLY A 332 23.46 -13.73 -16.98
N GLY A 333 23.83 -12.47 -17.18
CA GLY A 333 23.35 -11.65 -18.28
C GLY A 333 22.11 -10.79 -17.98
N PRO A 334 21.75 -9.91 -18.93
CA PRO A 334 20.74 -8.87 -18.71
C PRO A 334 19.32 -9.42 -18.52
N GLU A 335 19.03 -10.60 -19.05
CA GLU A 335 17.71 -11.23 -18.93
C GLU A 335 17.44 -11.72 -17.50
N TRP A 336 18.39 -12.40 -16.86
CA TRP A 336 18.27 -12.82 -15.46
C TRP A 336 18.28 -11.62 -14.49
N GLU A 337 19.03 -10.57 -14.80
CA GLU A 337 18.98 -9.30 -14.04
C GLU A 337 17.63 -8.58 -14.19
N ALA A 338 16.98 -8.70 -15.35
CA ALA A 338 15.62 -8.20 -15.53
C ALA A 338 14.61 -9.01 -14.70
N VAL A 339 14.75 -10.34 -14.63
CA VAL A 339 13.92 -11.18 -13.76
C VAL A 339 14.11 -10.83 -12.28
N ALA A 340 15.36 -10.64 -11.83
CA ALA A 340 15.66 -10.26 -10.46
C ALA A 340 15.06 -8.90 -10.07
N ARG A 341 15.17 -7.89 -10.93
CA ARG A 341 14.53 -6.59 -10.71
C ARG A 341 13.01 -6.73 -10.67
N ARG A 342 12.42 -7.49 -11.59
CA ARG A 342 10.96 -7.66 -11.68
C ARG A 342 10.35 -8.42 -10.51
N LEU A 343 11.12 -9.29 -9.87
CA LEU A 343 10.73 -9.98 -8.63
C LEU A 343 10.47 -8.97 -7.48
N LEU A 344 11.14 -7.81 -7.52
CA LEU A 344 11.00 -6.76 -6.51
C LEU A 344 9.94 -5.69 -6.86
N ASP A 345 9.48 -5.66 -8.12
CA ASP A 345 8.51 -4.68 -8.57
C ASP A 345 7.15 -4.89 -7.87
N PRO A 346 6.46 -3.82 -7.44
CA PRO A 346 5.11 -3.95 -6.90
C PRO A 346 4.13 -4.47 -7.97
N PRO A 347 3.00 -5.05 -7.55
CA PRO A 347 1.96 -5.42 -8.49
C PRO A 347 1.35 -4.15 -9.10
N ARG A 348 1.07 -4.16 -10.41
CA ARG A 348 0.50 -3.00 -11.11
C ARG A 348 -0.95 -3.27 -11.49
N ILE A 349 -1.82 -2.33 -11.14
CA ILE A 349 -3.22 -2.30 -11.57
C ILE A 349 -3.35 -1.43 -12.81
N ALA A 350 -4.04 -1.94 -13.82
CA ALA A 350 -4.51 -1.21 -14.98
C ALA A 350 -5.98 -0.80 -14.81
N VAL A 351 -6.27 0.50 -14.69
CA VAL A 351 -7.67 0.98 -14.64
C VAL A 351 -8.12 1.39 -16.03
N VAL A 352 -9.28 0.89 -16.44
CA VAL A 352 -9.90 1.11 -17.76
C VAL A 352 -11.27 1.77 -17.56
N GLY A 353 -11.41 3.01 -18.03
CA GLY A 353 -12.72 3.70 -18.09
C GLY A 353 -12.83 5.08 -17.42
N SER A 354 -11.83 5.57 -16.67
CA SER A 354 -11.83 6.94 -16.07
C SER A 354 -10.39 7.39 -15.76
N PRO A 355 -10.08 8.70 -15.72
CA PRO A 355 -8.72 9.21 -15.55
C PRO A 355 -8.28 9.41 -14.08
N GLU A 356 -9.05 8.95 -13.09
CA GLU A 356 -8.69 9.16 -11.69
C GLU A 356 -7.54 8.24 -11.26
N SER A 357 -6.44 8.88 -10.85
CA SER A 357 -5.17 8.27 -10.47
C SER A 357 -5.04 8.24 -8.95
N SER A 358 -4.80 7.05 -8.37
CA SER A 358 -4.32 6.87 -7.00
C SER A 358 -2.90 6.27 -6.99
N ALA A 359 -2.21 6.35 -5.85
CA ALA A 359 -0.85 5.84 -5.71
C ALA A 359 -0.80 4.31 -5.92
N GLY A 360 0.13 3.82 -6.77
CA GLY A 360 0.28 2.39 -7.08
C GLY A 360 -0.52 1.89 -8.30
N VAL A 361 -1.31 2.77 -8.94
CA VAL A 361 -2.19 2.42 -10.06
C VAL A 361 -1.66 2.99 -11.37
N THR A 362 -1.50 2.14 -12.39
CA THR A 362 -1.23 2.58 -13.78
C THR A 362 -2.57 2.77 -14.48
N VAL A 363 -3.04 4.01 -14.60
CA VAL A 363 -4.30 4.29 -15.30
C VAL A 363 -4.08 4.22 -16.82
N PHE A 364 -4.87 3.40 -17.51
CA PHE A 364 -4.85 3.32 -18.97
C PHE A 364 -6.07 4.08 -19.53
N PRO A 365 -5.88 5.32 -20.03
CA PRO A 365 -6.98 6.04 -20.64
C PRO A 365 -7.39 5.37 -21.96
N GLY A 366 -8.63 4.91 -22.05
CA GLY A 366 -9.21 4.37 -23.27
C GLY A 366 -10.36 3.38 -23.06
N PRO A 367 -11.16 3.10 -24.10
CA PRO A 367 -12.24 2.12 -24.02
C PRO A 367 -11.68 0.70 -23.91
N ALA A 368 -12.36 -0.16 -23.15
CA ALA A 368 -12.06 -1.58 -23.04
C ALA A 368 -12.26 -2.29 -24.39
N ASN A 369 -11.25 -2.26 -25.27
CA ASN A 369 -11.28 -2.85 -26.61
C ASN A 369 -10.21 -3.92 -26.82
N ARG A 370 -10.35 -4.73 -27.87
CA ARG A 370 -9.45 -5.86 -28.14
C ARG A 370 -7.97 -5.45 -28.21
N SER A 371 -7.64 -4.26 -28.74
CA SER A 371 -6.24 -3.84 -28.85
C SER A 371 -5.66 -3.44 -27.48
N LEU A 372 -6.45 -2.81 -26.61
CA LEU A 372 -6.05 -2.55 -25.23
C LEU A 372 -5.87 -3.86 -24.48
N ALA A 373 -6.78 -4.82 -24.60
CA ALA A 373 -6.63 -6.13 -23.99
C ALA A 373 -5.37 -6.85 -24.48
N GLN A 374 -5.04 -6.78 -25.78
CA GLN A 374 -3.80 -7.36 -26.33
C GLN A 374 -2.53 -6.66 -25.82
N ARG A 375 -2.57 -5.33 -25.64
CA ARG A 375 -1.46 -4.57 -25.05
C ARG A 375 -1.26 -4.92 -23.58
N LEU A 376 -2.34 -4.98 -22.80
CA LEU A 376 -2.31 -5.38 -21.39
C LEU A 376 -1.85 -6.82 -21.24
N ALA A 377 -2.30 -7.72 -22.12
CA ALA A 377 -1.88 -9.12 -22.16
C ALA A 377 -0.41 -9.32 -22.56
N ALA A 378 0.19 -8.34 -23.24
CA ALA A 378 1.59 -8.33 -23.65
C ALA A 378 2.49 -7.51 -22.70
N ASP A 379 1.92 -6.70 -21.80
CA ASP A 379 2.67 -6.05 -20.72
C ASP A 379 2.82 -7.06 -19.60
N ASP A 380 4.00 -7.68 -19.51
CA ASP A 380 4.39 -8.65 -18.49
C ASP A 380 4.41 -8.09 -17.06
N GLY A 381 3.83 -6.91 -16.83
CA GLY A 381 3.86 -6.19 -15.58
C GLY A 381 2.52 -5.68 -15.14
N VAL A 382 1.43 -6.01 -15.83
CA VAL A 382 0.07 -5.76 -15.36
C VAL A 382 -0.41 -7.02 -14.63
N ASP A 383 -0.75 -6.88 -13.35
CA ASP A 383 -1.21 -7.99 -12.50
C ASP A 383 -2.73 -8.01 -12.39
N ALA A 384 -3.38 -6.84 -12.50
CA ALA A 384 -4.83 -6.73 -12.52
C ALA A 384 -5.31 -5.63 -13.47
N VAL A 385 -6.53 -5.78 -13.96
CA VAL A 385 -7.29 -4.83 -14.76
C VAL A 385 -8.62 -4.57 -14.06
N LEU A 386 -8.85 -3.31 -13.71
CA LEU A 386 -10.13 -2.83 -13.22
C LEU A 386 -10.89 -2.16 -14.37
N CYS A 387 -12.05 -2.69 -14.71
CA CYS A 387 -12.98 -2.06 -15.65
C CYS A 387 -14.09 -1.35 -14.87
N LEU A 388 -14.13 -0.02 -14.95
CA LEU A 388 -15.15 0.79 -14.28
C LEU A 388 -16.54 0.67 -14.94
N VAL A 389 -16.55 0.16 -16.18
CA VAL A 389 -17.76 -0.17 -16.93
C VAL A 389 -17.59 -1.59 -17.46
N PRO A 390 -18.65 -2.43 -17.44
CA PRO A 390 -18.58 -3.79 -17.95
C PRO A 390 -17.96 -3.86 -19.36
N PRO A 391 -16.82 -4.54 -19.53
CA PRO A 391 -16.12 -4.58 -20.81
C PRO A 391 -16.80 -5.54 -21.79
N PRO A 392 -16.68 -5.32 -23.11
CA PRO A 392 -17.24 -6.21 -24.11
C PRO A 392 -16.56 -7.60 -24.10
N HIS A 393 -17.30 -8.64 -24.53
CA HIS A 393 -16.81 -10.02 -24.53
C HIS A 393 -15.44 -10.21 -25.23
N ALA A 394 -15.19 -9.46 -26.32
CA ALA A 394 -13.93 -9.52 -27.03
C ALA A 394 -12.72 -9.01 -26.22
N PHE A 395 -12.93 -8.06 -25.30
CA PHE A 395 -11.90 -7.59 -24.36
C PHE A 395 -11.60 -8.67 -23.32
N ARG A 396 -12.66 -9.24 -22.71
CA ARG A 396 -12.55 -10.34 -21.74
C ARG A 396 -11.83 -11.54 -22.34
N ALA A 397 -12.21 -11.95 -23.54
CA ALA A 397 -11.61 -13.08 -24.24
C ALA A 397 -10.12 -12.86 -24.55
N ALA A 398 -9.70 -11.63 -24.84
CA ALA A 398 -8.31 -11.32 -25.11
C ALA A 398 -7.45 -11.31 -23.84
N LEU A 399 -7.95 -10.75 -22.72
CA LEU A 399 -7.25 -10.83 -21.42
C LEU A 399 -7.18 -12.27 -20.88
N ARG A 400 -8.17 -13.11 -21.17
CA ARG A 400 -8.15 -14.55 -20.81
C ARG A 400 -6.96 -15.31 -21.41
N LEU A 401 -6.41 -14.85 -22.53
CA LEU A 401 -5.29 -15.47 -23.22
C LEU A 401 -3.94 -14.82 -22.89
N ALA A 402 -3.90 -13.89 -21.93
CA ALA A 402 -2.67 -13.24 -21.50
C ALA A 402 -1.67 -14.24 -20.93
N ARG A 403 -0.37 -14.02 -21.24
CA ARG A 403 0.73 -14.86 -20.74
C ARG A 403 0.84 -14.81 -19.24
N GLN A 404 0.76 -13.60 -18.71
CA GLN A 404 0.60 -13.37 -17.28
C GLN A 404 -0.89 -13.29 -16.98
N ARG A 405 -1.30 -13.95 -15.90
CA ARG A 405 -2.71 -13.92 -15.50
C ARG A 405 -2.99 -12.55 -14.92
N VAL A 406 -3.75 -11.79 -15.68
CA VAL A 406 -4.29 -10.51 -15.29
C VAL A 406 -5.63 -10.78 -14.64
N GLU A 407 -5.75 -10.41 -13.37
CA GLU A 407 -7.04 -10.41 -12.69
C GLU A 407 -7.97 -9.38 -13.36
N LEU A 408 -9.21 -9.72 -13.67
CA LEU A 408 -10.16 -8.78 -14.29
C LEU A 408 -11.31 -8.54 -13.33
N SER A 409 -11.43 -7.32 -12.83
CA SER A 409 -12.53 -6.91 -11.96
C SER A 409 -13.45 -5.90 -12.66
N GLU A 410 -14.76 -6.12 -12.52
CA GLU A 410 -15.83 -5.26 -13.07
C GLU A 410 -16.64 -4.56 -11.95
N SER A 411 -16.40 -4.92 -10.69
CA SER A 411 -17.23 -4.50 -9.55
C SER A 411 -16.46 -4.12 -8.29
N ALA A 412 -15.14 -4.38 -8.23
CA ALA A 412 -14.33 -3.99 -7.08
C ALA A 412 -13.92 -2.53 -7.15
N THR A 413 -13.65 -1.91 -6.00
CA THR A 413 -12.98 -0.61 -5.95
C THR A 413 -11.48 -0.77 -6.15
N VAL A 414 -10.79 0.35 -6.44
CA VAL A 414 -9.32 0.37 -6.55
C VAL A 414 -8.67 -0.05 -5.25
N GLU A 415 -9.22 0.36 -4.10
CA GLU A 415 -8.72 0.01 -2.76
C GLU A 415 -8.85 -1.49 -2.52
N GLN A 416 -10.02 -2.09 -2.78
CA GLN A 416 -10.25 -3.53 -2.63
C GLN A 416 -9.30 -4.36 -3.50
N LEU A 417 -9.04 -3.91 -4.73
CA LEU A 417 -8.10 -4.56 -5.62
C LEU A 417 -6.65 -4.39 -5.15
N THR A 418 -6.29 -3.22 -4.64
CA THR A 418 -4.95 -2.92 -4.12
C THR A 418 -4.66 -3.76 -2.88
N ASP A 419 -5.60 -3.86 -1.94
CA ASP A 419 -5.45 -4.68 -0.73
C ASP A 419 -5.28 -6.16 -1.06
N ARG A 420 -6.07 -6.66 -2.01
CA ARG A 420 -5.94 -8.05 -2.49
C ARG A 420 -4.61 -8.30 -3.18
N LEU A 421 -4.18 -7.41 -4.08
CA LEU A 421 -2.87 -7.55 -4.73
C LEU A 421 -1.72 -7.43 -3.72
N ALA A 422 -1.86 -6.62 -2.68
CA ALA A 422 -0.89 -6.53 -1.60
C ALA A 422 -0.80 -7.83 -0.81
N ALA A 423 -1.94 -8.48 -0.53
CA ALA A 423 -2.00 -9.79 0.14
C ALA A 423 -1.35 -10.91 -0.70
N TRP A 424 -1.55 -10.88 -2.02
CA TRP A 424 -0.99 -11.86 -2.96
C TRP A 424 0.38 -11.49 -3.53
N ARG A 425 0.92 -10.34 -3.15
CA ARG A 425 2.16 -9.76 -3.69
C ARG A 425 3.32 -10.75 -3.83
N PRO A 426 3.70 -11.53 -2.80
CA PRO A 426 4.82 -12.47 -2.93
C PRO A 426 4.56 -13.58 -3.95
N VAL A 427 3.32 -14.07 -4.04
CA VAL A 427 2.92 -15.12 -4.99
C VAL A 427 2.88 -14.58 -6.42
N LEU A 428 2.34 -13.37 -6.62
CA LEU A 428 2.32 -12.69 -7.92
C LEU A 428 3.75 -12.44 -8.43
N ALA A 429 4.63 -11.92 -7.56
CA ALA A 429 6.03 -11.71 -7.89
C ALA A 429 6.73 -13.03 -8.28
N ALA A 430 6.54 -14.09 -7.50
CA ALA A 430 7.09 -15.41 -7.77
C ALA A 430 6.59 -15.99 -9.11
N ARG A 431 5.30 -15.84 -9.40
CA ARG A 431 4.69 -16.29 -10.65
C ARG A 431 5.26 -15.58 -11.88
N ARG A 432 5.36 -14.24 -11.84
CA ARG A 432 5.95 -13.45 -12.93
C ARG A 432 7.39 -13.89 -13.21
N ALA A 433 8.19 -14.08 -12.16
CA ALA A 433 9.55 -14.56 -12.30
C ALA A 433 9.62 -15.97 -12.87
N LEU A 434 8.80 -16.92 -12.40
CA LEU A 434 8.76 -18.29 -12.90
C LEU A 434 8.37 -18.36 -14.39
N ILE A 435 7.41 -17.55 -14.85
CA ILE A 435 7.03 -17.49 -16.26
C ILE A 435 8.23 -17.10 -17.14
N GLU A 436 8.95 -16.04 -16.75
CA GLU A 436 10.13 -15.61 -17.49
C GLU A 436 11.28 -16.61 -17.39
N MET A 437 11.54 -17.15 -16.20
CA MET A 437 12.56 -18.18 -15.99
C MET A 437 12.31 -19.41 -16.84
N THR A 438 11.05 -19.87 -16.94
CA THR A 438 10.67 -21.01 -17.79
C THR A 438 11.02 -20.76 -19.27
N ARG A 439 11.01 -19.51 -19.73
CA ARG A 439 11.50 -19.14 -21.06
C ARG A 439 13.03 -19.22 -21.14
N LEU A 440 13.71 -18.64 -20.16
CA LEU A 440 15.18 -18.54 -20.13
C LEU A 440 15.86 -19.92 -20.01
N VAL A 441 15.34 -20.79 -19.15
CA VAL A 441 15.94 -22.12 -18.92
C VAL A 441 15.80 -23.06 -20.12
N ARG A 442 14.95 -22.76 -21.11
CA ARG A 442 14.85 -23.55 -22.35
C ARG A 442 16.11 -23.48 -23.22
N ALA A 443 16.91 -22.43 -23.05
CA ALA A 443 18.20 -22.33 -23.71
C ALA A 443 19.27 -23.25 -23.06
N LEU A 444 18.98 -23.80 -21.87
CA LEU A 444 19.87 -24.70 -21.16
C LEU A 444 19.69 -26.16 -21.64
N PRO A 445 20.75 -26.99 -21.54
CA PRO A 445 20.65 -28.42 -21.83
C PRO A 445 19.53 -29.10 -21.03
N ASP A 446 18.88 -30.11 -21.61
CA ASP A 446 17.72 -30.78 -20.99
C ASP A 446 18.01 -31.37 -19.60
N GLY A 447 19.27 -31.72 -19.30
CA GLY A 447 19.71 -32.24 -17.99
C GLY A 447 20.15 -31.17 -16.98
N HIS A 448 20.01 -29.88 -17.28
CA HIS A 448 20.50 -28.83 -16.39
C HIS A 448 19.66 -28.73 -15.09
N PRO A 449 20.26 -28.79 -13.88
CA PRO A 449 19.52 -28.81 -12.61
C PRO A 449 18.57 -27.62 -12.41
N LEU A 450 18.96 -26.43 -12.89
CA LEU A 450 18.13 -25.24 -12.83
C LEU A 450 16.83 -25.40 -13.63
N ARG A 451 16.86 -26.01 -14.82
CA ARG A 451 15.67 -26.21 -15.65
C ARG A 451 14.65 -27.09 -14.93
N TRP A 452 15.11 -28.22 -14.40
CA TRP A 452 14.26 -29.10 -13.59
C TRP A 452 13.70 -28.40 -12.35
N SER A 453 14.52 -27.63 -11.65
CA SER A 453 14.09 -26.91 -10.45
C SER A 453 13.03 -25.84 -10.74
N VAL A 454 13.15 -25.12 -11.86
CA VAL A 454 12.15 -24.15 -12.33
C VAL A 454 10.85 -24.83 -12.73
N ASP A 455 10.92 -25.86 -13.58
CA ASP A 455 9.73 -26.59 -14.06
C ASP A 455 8.96 -27.24 -12.89
N ARG A 456 9.70 -27.85 -11.95
CA ARG A 456 9.12 -28.43 -10.74
C ARG A 456 8.42 -27.38 -9.88
N THR A 457 9.08 -26.25 -9.61
CA THR A 457 8.51 -25.18 -8.78
C THR A 457 7.26 -24.58 -9.44
N ALA A 458 7.28 -24.37 -10.77
CA ALA A 458 6.13 -23.86 -11.50
C ALA A 458 4.93 -24.83 -11.50
N THR A 459 5.17 -26.14 -11.38
CA THR A 459 4.13 -27.17 -11.42
C THR A 459 3.59 -27.54 -10.04
N GLU A 460 4.47 -27.60 -9.03
CA GLU A 460 4.14 -28.14 -7.70
C GLU A 460 3.72 -27.08 -6.68
N ALA A 461 4.02 -25.79 -6.93
CA ALA A 461 3.71 -24.71 -5.99
C ALA A 461 2.19 -24.58 -5.74
N HIS A 462 1.77 -24.84 -4.50
CA HIS A 462 0.36 -24.87 -4.16
C HIS A 462 -0.28 -23.48 -4.21
N GLU A 463 0.45 -22.45 -3.79
CA GLU A 463 -0.01 -21.05 -3.80
C GLU A 463 -0.32 -20.57 -5.23
N LEU A 464 0.35 -21.12 -6.25
CA LEU A 464 0.02 -20.86 -7.64
C LEU A 464 -1.28 -21.54 -8.05
N ALA A 465 -1.54 -22.77 -7.56
CA ALA A 465 -2.80 -23.48 -7.80
C ALA A 465 -3.98 -22.78 -7.12
N GLU A 466 -3.78 -22.21 -5.92
CA GLU A 466 -4.79 -21.41 -5.22
C GLU A 466 -5.17 -20.17 -6.03
N LEU A 467 -4.16 -19.38 -6.42
CA LEU A 467 -4.35 -18.19 -7.23
C LEU A 467 -5.02 -18.54 -8.57
N ASP A 468 -4.60 -19.63 -9.21
CA ASP A 468 -5.15 -20.07 -10.49
C ASP A 468 -6.62 -20.51 -10.41
N LEU A 469 -7.03 -21.13 -9.29
CA LEU A 469 -8.41 -21.53 -9.04
C LEU A 469 -9.28 -20.32 -8.69
N LEU A 470 -8.79 -19.40 -7.84
CA LEU A 470 -9.50 -18.18 -7.46
C LEU A 470 -9.86 -17.35 -8.69
N ASP A 471 -8.87 -17.13 -9.53
CA ASP A 471 -8.98 -16.52 -10.85
C ASP A 471 -10.06 -17.18 -11.73
N THR A 472 -10.17 -18.52 -11.69
CA THR A 472 -11.14 -19.27 -12.51
C THR A 472 -12.56 -19.04 -12.00
N ILE A 473 -12.73 -18.98 -10.68
CA ILE A 473 -14.00 -18.68 -10.02
C ILE A 473 -14.42 -17.23 -10.29
N GLU A 474 -13.52 -16.26 -10.13
CA GLU A 474 -13.80 -14.83 -10.34
C GLU A 474 -14.12 -14.49 -11.80
N ARG A 475 -13.52 -15.20 -12.76
CA ARG A 475 -13.85 -15.07 -14.20
C ARG A 475 -15.26 -15.54 -14.56
N GLY A 476 -15.99 -16.13 -13.62
CA GLY A 476 -17.37 -16.55 -13.77
C GLY A 476 -17.54 -17.80 -14.64
N ASP A 477 -16.66 -18.80 -14.54
CA ASP A 477 -16.94 -20.12 -15.13
C ASP A 477 -18.13 -20.76 -14.39
N THR A 478 -19.35 -20.49 -14.89
CA THR A 478 -20.63 -20.82 -14.25
C THR A 478 -20.87 -22.31 -14.03
N LYS A 479 -19.98 -23.19 -14.54
CA LYS A 479 -20.09 -24.64 -14.40
C LYS A 479 -19.23 -25.20 -13.28
N LEU A 480 -18.20 -24.49 -12.81
CA LEU A 480 -17.27 -24.94 -11.78
C LEU A 480 -17.85 -24.67 -10.38
N LEU A 481 -17.78 -25.65 -9.48
CA LEU A 481 -18.18 -25.54 -8.07
C LEU A 481 -19.56 -24.89 -7.87
N ARG A 482 -20.55 -25.27 -8.69
CA ARG A 482 -21.88 -24.64 -8.69
C ARG A 482 -22.50 -24.61 -7.30
N GLY A 483 -22.85 -23.41 -6.84
CA GLY A 483 -23.43 -23.17 -5.52
C GLY A 483 -22.42 -23.07 -4.37
N MET A 484 -21.13 -23.30 -4.63
CA MET A 484 -20.06 -23.31 -3.61
C MET A 484 -18.93 -22.31 -3.91
N THR A 485 -19.07 -21.52 -4.99
CA THR A 485 -18.03 -20.58 -5.46
C THR A 485 -17.69 -19.49 -4.45
N VAL A 486 -18.65 -19.02 -3.66
CA VAL A 486 -18.43 -17.98 -2.64
C VAL A 486 -17.54 -18.52 -1.51
N ASP A 487 -17.86 -19.70 -0.99
CA ASP A 487 -17.07 -20.34 0.07
C ASP A 487 -15.68 -20.75 -0.43
N ALA A 488 -15.59 -21.24 -1.67
CA ALA A 488 -14.33 -21.54 -2.33
C ALA A 488 -13.46 -20.28 -2.52
N ALA A 489 -14.01 -19.19 -3.07
CA ALA A 489 -13.27 -17.94 -3.26
C ALA A 489 -12.83 -17.33 -1.93
N ARG A 490 -13.66 -17.40 -0.88
CA ARG A 490 -13.29 -17.00 0.48
C ARG A 490 -12.10 -17.81 1.00
N LEU A 491 -12.19 -19.15 0.94
CA LEU A 491 -11.12 -20.03 1.40
C LEU A 491 -9.83 -19.85 0.59
N LEU A 492 -9.93 -19.55 -0.71
CA LEU A 492 -8.75 -19.26 -1.52
C LEU A 492 -8.11 -17.93 -1.14
N GLY A 493 -8.87 -16.96 -0.62
CA GLY A 493 -8.34 -15.70 -0.11
C GLY A 493 -8.73 -14.47 -0.91
N THR A 494 -9.94 -14.46 -1.50
CA THR A 494 -10.47 -13.29 -2.24
C THR A 494 -10.57 -12.01 -1.37
N HIS A 495 -10.67 -12.15 -0.04
CA HIS A 495 -10.72 -11.02 0.91
C HIS A 495 -9.45 -10.88 1.78
N GLY A 496 -8.42 -11.69 1.54
CA GLY A 496 -7.22 -11.75 2.38
C GLY A 496 -6.66 -13.15 2.52
N THR A 497 -5.36 -13.25 2.83
CA THR A 497 -4.62 -14.51 2.91
C THR A 497 -4.46 -15.06 4.34
N ASP A 498 -4.95 -14.35 5.36
CA ASP A 498 -4.90 -14.81 6.75
C ASP A 498 -5.95 -15.91 7.02
N ALA A 499 -5.62 -16.80 7.97
CA ALA A 499 -6.43 -17.97 8.28
C ALA A 499 -7.88 -17.62 8.69
N ARG A 500 -8.09 -16.56 9.47
CA ARG A 500 -9.43 -16.19 9.98
C ARG A 500 -10.33 -15.74 8.84
N THR A 501 -9.84 -14.82 8.00
CA THR A 501 -10.58 -14.32 6.84
C THR A 501 -10.91 -15.46 5.86
N ARG A 502 -9.96 -16.35 5.59
CA ARG A 502 -10.16 -17.49 4.67
C ARG A 502 -11.20 -18.48 5.18
N LEU A 503 -11.25 -18.71 6.50
CA LEU A 503 -12.21 -19.62 7.12
C LEU A 503 -13.57 -18.94 7.42
N GLY A 504 -13.69 -17.64 7.22
CA GLY A 504 -14.91 -16.88 7.55
C GLY A 504 -15.13 -16.72 9.06
N LEU A 505 -14.05 -16.70 9.85
CA LEU A 505 -14.09 -16.53 11.30
C LEU A 505 -13.99 -15.05 11.70
N PRO A 506 -14.54 -14.67 12.87
CA PRO A 506 -14.37 -13.32 13.39
C PRO A 506 -12.91 -13.05 13.81
N GLN A 507 -12.52 -11.77 13.86
CA GLN A 507 -11.12 -11.35 14.06
C GLN A 507 -10.54 -11.75 15.43
N ASP A 508 -11.41 -11.94 16.43
CA ASP A 508 -11.07 -12.37 17.78
C ASP A 508 -11.04 -13.90 17.95
N ALA A 509 -11.24 -14.67 16.87
CA ALA A 509 -11.20 -16.12 16.92
C ALA A 509 -9.83 -16.64 17.38
N ASP A 510 -9.85 -17.58 18.32
CA ASP A 510 -8.66 -18.19 18.91
C ASP A 510 -8.11 -19.35 18.07
N GLU A 511 -6.90 -19.81 18.40
CA GLU A 511 -6.20 -20.86 17.67
C GLU A 511 -6.95 -22.21 17.63
N PRO A 512 -7.60 -22.67 18.72
CA PRO A 512 -8.51 -23.82 18.66
C PRO A 512 -9.66 -23.67 17.67
N GLN A 513 -10.32 -22.50 17.63
CA GLN A 513 -11.41 -22.23 16.69
C GLN A 513 -10.93 -22.26 15.24
N ILE A 514 -9.76 -21.67 14.95
CA ILE A 514 -9.14 -21.69 13.62
C ILE A 514 -8.85 -23.13 13.19
N ARG A 515 -8.20 -23.93 14.05
CA ARG A 515 -7.89 -25.33 13.73
C ARG A 515 -9.15 -26.17 13.50
N ALA A 516 -10.18 -26.01 14.33
CA ALA A 516 -11.44 -26.73 14.16
C ALA A 516 -12.12 -26.40 12.82
N ALA A 517 -12.19 -25.11 12.47
CA ALA A 517 -12.77 -24.66 11.19
C ALA A 517 -11.95 -25.14 9.98
N ALA A 518 -10.62 -25.09 10.06
CA ALA A 518 -9.74 -25.61 9.01
C ALA A 518 -9.90 -27.13 8.82
N GLN A 519 -10.00 -27.90 9.90
CA GLN A 519 -10.25 -29.34 9.85
C GLN A 519 -11.61 -29.66 9.20
N GLN A 520 -12.64 -28.90 9.55
CA GLN A 520 -13.98 -29.04 8.96
C GLN A 520 -13.96 -28.71 7.47
N ALA A 521 -13.32 -27.59 7.07
CA ALA A 521 -13.18 -27.20 5.68
C ALA A 521 -12.42 -28.27 4.86
N ALA A 522 -11.29 -28.78 5.38
CA ALA A 522 -10.53 -29.84 4.71
C ALA A 522 -11.37 -31.11 4.52
N THR A 523 -12.09 -31.55 5.56
CA THR A 523 -12.95 -32.73 5.49
C THR A 523 -14.08 -32.53 4.48
N HIS A 524 -14.71 -31.37 4.49
CA HIS A 524 -15.78 -31.01 3.56
C HIS A 524 -15.32 -31.11 2.10
N TRP A 525 -14.21 -30.45 1.74
CA TRP A 525 -13.72 -30.43 0.37
C TRP A 525 -13.19 -31.79 -0.09
N ARG A 526 -12.54 -32.59 0.79
CA ARG A 526 -12.16 -33.97 0.45
C ARG A 526 -13.38 -34.84 0.15
N THR A 527 -14.42 -34.74 0.98
CA THR A 527 -15.67 -35.50 0.77
C THR A 527 -16.29 -35.16 -0.59
N GLN A 528 -16.25 -33.88 -0.98
CA GLN A 528 -16.74 -33.46 -2.29
C GLN A 528 -15.87 -33.95 -3.46
N ALA A 529 -14.55 -34.01 -3.28
CA ALA A 529 -13.64 -34.55 -4.29
C ALA A 529 -13.85 -36.06 -4.52
N GLU A 530 -14.09 -36.82 -3.45
CA GLU A 530 -14.30 -38.27 -3.46
C GLU A 530 -15.72 -38.67 -3.94
N HIS A 531 -16.67 -37.74 -3.95
CA HIS A 531 -18.04 -38.02 -4.33
C HIS A 531 -18.14 -38.49 -5.81
N PRO A 532 -18.80 -39.64 -6.11
CA PRO A 532 -18.81 -40.22 -7.46
C PRO A 532 -19.42 -39.33 -8.55
N ALA A 533 -20.38 -38.48 -8.17
CA ALA A 533 -21.05 -37.55 -9.08
C ALA A 533 -20.23 -36.28 -9.39
N THR A 534 -19.11 -36.07 -8.70
CA THR A 534 -18.26 -34.89 -8.90
C THR A 534 -17.50 -35.02 -10.23
N GLY A 535 -17.70 -34.06 -11.12
CA GLY A 535 -16.98 -34.01 -12.40
C GLY A 535 -15.48 -33.83 -12.21
N GLY A 536 -14.67 -34.23 -13.19
CA GLY A 536 -13.20 -34.18 -13.07
C GLY A 536 -12.64 -32.79 -12.74
N ARG A 537 -13.23 -31.71 -13.27
CA ARG A 537 -12.80 -30.33 -12.95
C ARG A 537 -13.16 -29.91 -11.53
N ASP A 538 -14.37 -30.22 -11.08
CA ASP A 538 -14.81 -29.92 -9.72
C ASP A 538 -13.99 -30.72 -8.70
N ARG A 539 -13.63 -31.97 -9.02
CA ARG A 539 -12.75 -32.80 -8.18
C ARG A 539 -11.39 -32.13 -7.96
N LEU A 540 -10.73 -31.71 -9.04
CA LEU A 540 -9.44 -31.01 -8.95
C LEU A 540 -9.55 -29.70 -8.15
N ALA A 541 -10.64 -28.96 -8.32
CA ALA A 541 -10.88 -27.74 -7.55
C ALA A 541 -11.07 -28.04 -6.05
N CYS A 542 -11.86 -29.07 -5.71
CA CYS A 542 -12.03 -29.54 -4.34
C CYS A 542 -10.72 -30.03 -3.71
N GLU A 543 -9.85 -30.71 -4.46
CA GLU A 543 -8.53 -31.14 -3.99
C GLU A 543 -7.60 -29.95 -3.68
N VAL A 544 -7.63 -28.88 -4.48
CA VAL A 544 -6.93 -27.63 -4.18
C VAL A 544 -7.46 -27.03 -2.88
N LEU A 545 -8.78 -26.88 -2.74
CA LEU A 545 -9.42 -26.31 -1.55
C LEU A 545 -9.16 -27.13 -0.27
N ALA A 546 -9.13 -28.46 -0.38
CA ALA A 546 -8.77 -29.34 0.71
C ALA A 546 -7.33 -29.10 1.17
N ARG A 547 -6.37 -29.10 0.23
CA ARG A 547 -4.95 -28.82 0.53
C ARG A 547 -4.74 -27.42 1.12
N THR A 548 -5.51 -26.43 0.66
CA THR A 548 -5.51 -25.08 1.21
C THR A 548 -5.88 -25.09 2.69
N ALA A 549 -7.00 -25.72 3.04
CA ALA A 549 -7.44 -25.82 4.43
C ALA A 549 -6.46 -26.63 5.29
N GLU A 550 -5.84 -27.66 4.74
CA GLU A 550 -4.77 -28.42 5.41
C GLU A 550 -3.48 -27.61 5.61
N GLY A 551 -3.16 -26.71 4.68
CA GLY A 551 -2.04 -25.79 4.81
C GLY A 551 -2.20 -24.86 6.00
N ILE A 552 -3.42 -24.37 6.23
CA ILE A 552 -3.78 -23.54 7.39
C ILE A 552 -3.60 -24.31 8.72
N LEU A 553 -3.75 -25.64 8.73
CA LEU A 553 -3.48 -26.45 9.93
C LEU A 553 -1.98 -26.59 10.27
N ARG A 554 -1.09 -26.29 9.32
CA ARG A 554 0.37 -26.49 9.44
C ARG A 554 1.14 -25.18 9.60
N SER A 555 0.55 -24.05 9.23
CA SER A 555 1.05 -22.70 9.47
C SER A 555 0.90 -22.32 10.93
#